data_AF-A0A2V7TQL6-F1
#
_entry.id   AF-A0A2V7TQL6-F1
#
_cell.length_a   1.000
_cell.length_b   1.000
_cell.length_c   1.000
_cell.angle_alpha   90.00
_cell.angle_beta   90.00
_cell.angle_gamma   90.00
#
_symmetry.space_group_name_H-M   'P 1'
#
loop_
_entity.id
_entity.type
_entity.pdbx_description
1 polymer ?
#
loop_
_entity_poly.entity_id
_entity_poly.type
_entity_poly.pdbx_seq_one_letter_code
_entity_poly.pdbx_strand_id
1 'polypeptide(L)' 'VPVIVDAGVGTASDAAIAMELGADGVLMNTAIALAREPVRMASAMKKAVEAGREAFLAGRIPRKMYASASSPPDGMVGR' A
#
# COMPACT_ATOMS: atom_id res chain seq x y z
N VAL A 1 -14.34 -3.29 17.97
CA VAL A 1 -13.05 -3.18 18.69
C VAL A 1 -11.97 -2.88 17.67
N PRO A 2 -10.94 -2.08 17.97
CA PRO A 2 -9.90 -1.74 17.00
C PRO A 2 -9.05 -2.96 16.63
N VAL A 3 -8.71 -3.09 15.35
CA VAL A 3 -7.89 -4.17 14.78
C VAL A 3 -6.54 -3.62 14.36
N ILE A 4 -5.47 -4.16 14.96
CA ILE A 4 -4.08 -3.79 14.66
C ILE A 4 -3.40 -4.96 13.97
N VAL A 5 -2.80 -4.71 12.82
CA VAL A 5 -1.95 -5.71 12.15
C VAL A 5 -0.56 -5.67 12.80
N ASP A 6 -0.15 -6.80 13.37
CA ASP A 6 1.14 -6.99 14.04
C ASP A 6 1.91 -8.15 13.39
N ALA A 7 3.23 -8.01 13.34
CA ALA A 7 4.19 -8.90 12.69
C ALA A 7 4.00 -9.08 11.16
N GLY A 8 5.08 -9.39 10.44
CA GLY A 8 5.03 -9.73 9.01
C GLY A 8 5.04 -8.54 8.02
N VAL A 9 4.95 -7.30 8.49
CA VAL A 9 5.17 -6.10 7.65
C VAL A 9 6.66 -5.98 7.36
N GLY A 10 7.07 -6.26 6.13
CA GLY A 10 8.48 -6.22 5.71
C GLY A 10 8.87 -4.90 5.06
N THR A 11 7.92 -4.21 4.43
CA THR A 11 8.14 -2.93 3.76
C THR A 11 6.90 -2.04 3.76
N ALA A 12 7.03 -0.83 3.22
CA ALA A 12 5.99 0.18 3.15
C ALA A 12 4.71 -0.32 2.44
N SER A 13 4.82 -1.14 1.39
CA SER A 13 3.65 -1.66 0.68
C SER A 13 2.76 -2.54 1.56
N ASP A 14 3.35 -3.32 2.46
CA ASP A 14 2.59 -4.22 3.35
C ASP A 14 1.76 -3.39 4.35
N ALA A 15 2.37 -2.33 4.89
CA ALA A 15 1.69 -1.39 5.78
C ALA A 15 0.54 -0.66 5.05
N ALA A 16 0.76 -0.23 3.81
CA ALA A 16 -0.29 0.38 3.00
C ALA A 16 -1.46 -0.57 2.75
N ILE A 17 -1.17 -1.83 2.37
CA ILE A 17 -2.19 -2.86 2.13
C ILE A 17 -3.00 -3.14 3.40
N ALA A 18 -2.33 -3.28 4.56
CA ALA A 18 -3.01 -3.48 5.83
C ALA A 18 -4.04 -2.36 6.11
N MET A 19 -3.65 -1.11 5.89
CA MET A 19 -4.53 0.04 6.08
C MET A 19 -5.64 0.11 5.00
N GLU A 20 -5.34 -0.23 3.75
CA GLU A 20 -6.34 -0.33 2.66
C GLU A 20 -7.43 -1.37 2.95
N LEU A 21 -7.09 -2.44 3.67
CA LEU A 21 -8.02 -3.49 4.09
C LEU A 21 -8.90 -3.08 5.28
N GLY A 22 -8.67 -1.91 5.86
CA GLY A 22 -9.47 -1.36 6.96
C GLY A 22 -8.90 -1.62 8.35
N ALA A 23 -7.60 -1.94 8.47
CA ALA A 23 -6.95 -1.95 9.78
C ALA A 23 -7.02 -0.56 10.44
N ASP A 24 -7.10 -0.55 11.77
CA ASP A 24 -7.06 0.68 12.58
C ASP A 24 -5.63 1.15 12.84
N GLY A 25 -4.66 0.25 12.69
CA GLY A 25 -3.24 0.56 12.80
C GLY A 25 -2.33 -0.61 12.45
N VAL A 26 -1.04 -0.34 12.43
CA VAL A 26 0.01 -1.32 12.16
C VAL A 26 1.09 -1.20 13.24
N LEU A 27 1.48 -2.34 13.81
CA LEU A 27 2.60 -2.46 14.73
C LEU A 27 3.79 -3.12 14.01
N MET A 28 4.96 -2.50 14.07
CA MET A 28 6.18 -3.00 13.41
C MET A 28 7.43 -2.62 14.20
N ASN A 29 8.45 -3.47 14.14
CA ASN A 29 9.77 -3.23 14.73
C ASN A 29 10.89 -3.62 13.76
N THR A 30 11.02 -4.92 13.48
CA THR A 30 12.13 -5.51 12.71
C THR A 30 12.35 -4.84 11.35
N ALA A 31 11.28 -4.52 10.62
CA ALA A 31 11.38 -3.88 9.31
C ALA A 31 12.02 -2.48 9.34
N ILE A 32 11.83 -1.72 10.43
CA ILE A 32 12.50 -0.44 10.62
C ILE A 32 13.89 -0.66 11.23
N ALA A 33 13.99 -1.45 12.30
CA ALA A 33 15.20 -1.63 13.08
C ALA A 33 16.35 -2.29 12.30
N LEU A 34 16.03 -3.23 11.38
CA LEU A 34 17.01 -3.94 10.55
C LEU A 34 17.14 -3.36 9.13
N ALA A 35 16.47 -2.25 8.81
CA ALA A 35 16.65 -1.61 7.52
C ALA A 35 18.07 -1.02 7.40
N ARG A 36 18.60 -0.97 6.17
CA ARG A 36 19.88 -0.30 5.88
C ARG A 36 19.87 1.18 6.29
N GLU A 37 18.73 1.84 6.15
CA GLU A 37 18.51 3.23 6.58
C GLU A 37 17.25 3.33 7.46
N PRO A 38 17.35 3.06 8.78
CA PRO A 38 16.18 2.93 9.66
C PRO A 38 15.28 4.18 9.70
N VAL A 39 15.87 5.38 9.78
CA VAL A 39 15.12 6.64 9.82
C VAL A 39 14.36 6.86 8.50
N ARG A 40 14.99 6.52 7.37
CA ARG A 40 14.36 6.61 6.06
C ARG A 40 13.22 5.59 5.94
N MET A 41 13.40 4.37 6.44
CA MET A 41 12.34 3.36 6.48
C MET A 41 11.18 3.78 7.38
N ALA A 42 11.44 4.35 8.56
CA ALA A 42 10.40 4.89 9.42
C ALA A 42 9.57 5.98 8.71
N SER A 43 10.24 6.89 7.97
CA SER A 43 9.55 7.89 7.14
C SER A 43 8.68 7.25 6.05
N ALA A 44 9.17 6.19 5.41
CA ALA A 44 8.42 5.46 4.38
C ALA A 44 7.19 4.75 4.97
N MET A 45 7.35 4.06 6.10
CA MET A 45 6.26 3.36 6.80
C MET A 45 5.17 4.33 7.26
N LYS A 46 5.55 5.50 7.80
CA LYS A 46 4.58 6.55 8.17
C LYS A 46 3.72 6.95 6.97
N LYS A 47 4.35 7.28 5.84
CA LYS A 47 3.65 7.69 4.61
C LYS A 47 2.74 6.58 4.08
N ALA A 48 3.18 5.32 4.17
CA ALA A 48 2.37 4.19 3.74
C ALA A 48 1.12 3.98 4.59
N VAL A 49 1.23 4.13 5.92
CA VAL A 49 0.07 4.05 6.82
C VAL A 49 -0.92 5.17 6.53
N GLU A 50 -0.43 6.40 6.37
CA GLU A 50 -1.26 7.57 6.02
C GLU A 50 -1.96 7.36 4.67
N ALA A 51 -1.19 7.02 3.62
CA ALA A 51 -1.72 6.81 2.28
C ALA A 51 -2.72 5.64 2.21
N GLY A 52 -2.42 4.52 2.87
CA GLY A 52 -3.31 3.36 2.90
C GLY A 52 -4.62 3.66 3.64
N ARG A 53 -4.57 4.46 4.71
CA ARG A 53 -5.78 4.88 5.42
C ARG A 53 -6.62 5.84 4.58
N GLU A 54 -5.98 6.79 3.90
CA GLU A 54 -6.66 7.68 2.95
C GLU A 54 -7.30 6.89 1.81
N ALA A 55 -6.61 5.89 1.25
CA ALA A 55 -7.15 5.04 0.20
C ALA A 55 -8.37 4.21 0.66
N PHE A 56 -8.37 3.70 1.90
CA PHE A 56 -9.52 3.04 2.50
C PHE A 56 -10.72 3.99 2.60
N LEU A 57 -10.50 5.20 3.11
CA LEU A 57 -11.56 6.21 3.28
C LEU A 57 -12.08 6.76 1.94
N ALA A 58 -11.21 6.85 0.93
CA ALA A 58 -11.57 7.34 -0.40
C ALA A 58 -12.41 6.34 -1.20
N GLY A 59 -12.37 5.04 -0.85
CA GLY A 59 -13.08 3.99 -1.58
C GLY A 59 -12.45 3.72 -2.95
N ARG A 60 -11.42 2.88 -2.98
CA ARG A 60 -10.74 2.49 -4.23
C ARG A 60 -11.69 1.92 -5.28
N ILE A 61 -11.35 2.11 -6.56
CA ILE A 61 -12.08 1.49 -7.67
C ILE A 61 -12.12 -0.04 -7.54
N PRO A 62 -13.21 -0.71 -7.97
CA PRO A 62 -13.29 -2.15 -7.97
C PRO A 62 -12.18 -2.79 -8.80
N ARG A 63 -11.57 -3.87 -8.31
CA ARG A 63 -10.63 -4.66 -9.11
C ARG A 63 -11.42 -5.42 -10.17
N LYS A 64 -11.13 -5.16 -11.46
CA LYS A 64 -11.62 -6.00 -12.55
C LYS A 64 -10.77 -7.27 -12.61
N MET A 65 -11.41 -8.44 -12.70
CA MET A 65 -10.74 -9.74 -12.85
C MET A 65 -10.11 -9.94 -14.23
N TYR A 66 -10.58 -9.16 -15.22
CA TYR A 66 -10.08 -9.19 -16.58
C TYR A 66 -9.56 -7.81 -16.96
N ALA A 67 -8.34 -7.77 -17.51
CA ALA A 67 -7.78 -6.55 -18.07
C ALA A 67 -8.49 -6.23 -19.38
N SER A 68 -9.43 -5.28 -19.39
CA SER A 68 -9.70 -4.54 -20.62
C SER A 68 -8.55 -3.56 -20.78
N ALA A 69 -7.85 -3.58 -21.93
CA ALA A 69 -6.87 -2.55 -22.23
C ALA A 69 -7.49 -1.17 -21.97
N SER A 70 -6.88 -0.38 -21.08
CA SER A 70 -7.32 0.99 -20.79
C SER A 70 -6.99 1.96 -21.92
N SER A 71 -6.16 1.51 -22.86
CA SER A 71 -5.74 2.23 -24.05
C SER A 71 -6.49 1.66 -25.27
N PRO A 72 -7.15 2.49 -26.10
CA PRO A 72 -7.65 2.05 -27.39
C PRO A 72 -6.50 1.46 -28.23
N PRO A 73 -6.72 0.38 -29.00
CA PRO A 73 -5.75 -0.10 -29.99
C PRO A 73 -5.47 0.90 -31.12
N ASP A 74 -6.23 1.99 -31.23
CA ASP A 74 -6.20 2.98 -32.31
C ASP A 74 -4.95 3.89 -32.34
N GLY A 75 -3.91 3.55 -31.58
CA GLY A 75 -2.64 4.28 -31.53
C GLY A 75 -1.46 3.60 -32.24
N MET A 76 -1.62 2.39 -32.80
CA MET A 76 -0.58 1.78 -33.63
C MET A 76 -0.60 2.42 -35.03
N VAL A 77 -0.10 3.66 -35.13
CA VAL A 77 0.32 4.22 -36.41
C VAL A 77 1.57 3.45 -36.84
N GLY A 78 1.36 2.48 -37.72
CA GLY A 78 2.43 1.99 -38.58
C GLY A 78 2.88 3.13 -39.49
N ARG A 79 4.12 3.56 -39.33
CA ARG A 79 5.08 3.89 -40.40
C ARG A 79 6.45 4.17 -39.80
#